data_AF-A0A6M0ATH9-F1
#
_entry.id   AF-A0A6M0ATH9-F1
#
_cell.length_a   1.000
_cell.length_b   1.000
_cell.length_c   1.000
_cell.angle_alpha   90.00
_cell.angle_beta   90.00
_cell.angle_gamma   90.00
#
_symmetry.space_group_name_H-M   'P 1'
#
loop_
_entity.id
_entity.type
_entity.pdbx_description
1 polymer ?
#
loop_
_entity_poly.entity_id
_entity_poly.type
_entity_poly.pdbx_seq_one_letter_code
_entity_poly.pdbx_strand_id
1 'polypeptide(L)'
;MTNSQAQDHNQHADHQQLLKQLAWAMEMGASEQEFSLIFAHCNYTQWRDQLMEQLAEVCAVEILPIGLTPEVTQLYRTIYSKIQSQLGQQPPQGIMVYGFEVVRDLEQLLRLANRVREEFRKQFHVPVLFWVDDRVYSQFLRSARDLASWGTGSPLDFQISSANLTEFIQQVTDLGFTQVLAAGGFDHGQNLSNQQLADLRQAWQDLQHRQVRLAPDLEASVEFILGRGIPDDLKQCQEHYQRSIELWEDLLRAYPSPDPWLDFRRRFVVEDREIVALLD
;
A
#
# COMPACT_ATOMS: atom_id res chain seq x y z
N MET A 1 -10.08 -26.03 12.99
CA MET A 1 -9.27 -24.99 13.68
C MET A 1 -7.76 -25.15 13.46
N THR A 2 -7.25 -26.17 12.74
CA THR A 2 -5.81 -26.49 12.66
C THR A 2 -5.10 -26.06 11.38
N ASN A 3 -5.80 -25.70 10.30
CA ASN A 3 -5.16 -25.39 9.01
C ASN A 3 -4.73 -23.91 8.88
N SER A 4 -5.56 -22.96 9.35
CA SER A 4 -5.28 -21.52 9.26
C SER A 4 -4.08 -21.09 10.11
N GLN A 5 -3.95 -21.61 11.34
CA GLN A 5 -2.82 -21.27 12.23
C GLN A 5 -1.47 -21.78 11.69
N ALA A 6 -1.46 -22.95 11.04
CA ALA A 6 -0.25 -23.47 10.41
C ALA A 6 0.13 -22.68 9.15
N GLN A 7 -0.86 -22.19 8.41
CA GLN A 7 -0.67 -21.40 7.19
C GLN A 7 -0.17 -19.98 7.50
N ASP A 8 -0.70 -19.34 8.54
CA ASP A 8 -0.25 -18.04 9.02
C ASP A 8 1.18 -18.13 9.59
N HIS A 9 1.48 -19.17 10.38
CA HIS A 9 2.84 -19.37 10.92
C HIS A 9 3.88 -19.58 9.82
N ASN A 10 3.51 -20.30 8.75
CA ASN A 10 4.38 -20.51 7.60
C ASN A 10 4.60 -19.22 6.81
N GLN A 11 3.55 -18.42 6.59
CA GLN A 11 3.67 -17.13 5.88
C GLN A 11 4.49 -16.09 6.67
N HIS A 12 4.33 -16.04 8.00
CA HIS A 12 5.18 -15.18 8.84
C HIS A 12 6.65 -15.58 8.77
N ALA A 13 6.96 -16.89 8.79
CA ALA A 13 8.32 -17.37 8.62
C ALA A 13 8.89 -17.02 7.22
N ASP A 14 8.06 -17.15 6.17
CA ASP A 14 8.42 -16.79 4.80
C ASP A 14 8.71 -15.29 4.66
N HIS A 15 7.89 -14.41 5.26
CA HIS A 15 8.11 -12.96 5.23
C HIS A 15 9.38 -12.55 5.96
N GLN A 16 9.64 -13.13 7.13
CA GLN A 16 10.87 -12.87 7.88
C GLN A 16 12.11 -13.36 7.12
N GLN A 17 11.98 -14.46 6.38
CA GLN A 17 13.04 -14.93 5.50
C GLN A 17 13.27 -13.98 4.32
N LEU A 18 12.21 -13.49 3.67
CA LEU A 18 12.33 -12.50 2.58
C LEU A 18 12.94 -11.19 3.06
N LEU A 19 12.57 -10.69 4.25
CA LEU A 19 13.18 -9.50 4.85
C LEU A 19 14.68 -9.70 5.11
N LYS A 20 15.08 -10.87 5.63
CA LYS A 20 16.51 -11.19 5.81
C LYS A 20 17.26 -11.30 4.50
N GLN A 21 16.64 -11.87 3.45
CA GLN A 21 17.23 -11.91 2.11
C GLN A 21 17.41 -10.51 1.53
N LEU A 22 16.41 -9.63 1.71
CA LEU A 22 16.49 -8.24 1.29
C LEU A 22 17.57 -7.48 2.05
N ALA A 23 17.61 -7.59 3.39
CA ALA A 23 18.64 -6.99 4.23
C ALA A 23 20.05 -7.44 3.83
N TRP A 24 20.24 -8.74 3.62
CA TRP A 24 21.50 -9.30 3.15
C TRP A 24 21.91 -8.74 1.78
N ALA A 25 20.98 -8.62 0.82
CA ALA A 25 21.28 -8.05 -0.49
C ALA A 25 21.69 -6.57 -0.41
N MET A 26 21.05 -5.80 0.49
CA MET A 26 21.44 -4.42 0.78
C MET A 26 22.83 -4.34 1.44
N GLU A 27 23.11 -5.17 2.44
CA GLU A 27 24.40 -5.18 3.13
C GLU A 27 25.56 -5.57 2.21
N MET A 28 25.35 -6.61 1.38
CA MET A 28 26.34 -7.07 0.41
C MET A 28 26.65 -5.99 -0.62
N GLY A 29 25.62 -5.40 -1.26
CA GLY A 29 25.83 -4.35 -2.25
C GLY A 29 26.55 -3.13 -1.66
N ALA A 30 26.23 -2.76 -0.42
CA ALA A 30 26.90 -1.65 0.27
C ALA A 30 28.38 -1.96 0.53
N SER A 31 28.71 -3.20 0.89
CA SER A 31 30.08 -3.65 1.16
C SER A 31 30.96 -3.70 -0.10
N GLU A 32 30.38 -4.08 -1.24
CA GLU A 32 31.07 -4.18 -2.53
C GLU A 32 31.27 -2.81 -3.18
N GLN A 33 30.55 -1.77 -2.72
CA GLN A 33 30.53 -0.45 -3.33
C GLN A 33 30.16 -0.50 -4.82
N GLU A 34 29.25 -1.41 -5.16
CA GLU A 34 28.75 -1.58 -6.51
C GLU A 34 27.27 -1.22 -6.61
N PHE A 35 26.90 -0.68 -7.77
CA PHE A 35 25.50 -0.52 -8.11
C PHE A 35 24.84 -1.88 -8.26
N SER A 36 23.80 -2.12 -7.46
CA SER A 36 22.85 -3.21 -7.67
C SER A 36 21.43 -2.67 -7.62
N LEU A 37 20.54 -3.26 -8.42
CA LEU A 37 19.12 -2.92 -8.42
C LEU A 37 18.35 -4.10 -7.83
N ILE A 38 17.44 -3.81 -6.90
CA ILE A 38 16.59 -4.81 -6.26
C ILE A 38 15.15 -4.35 -6.40
N PHE A 39 14.27 -5.27 -6.77
CA PHE A 39 12.82 -5.03 -6.76
C PHE A 39 12.21 -5.77 -5.57
N ALA A 40 11.47 -5.04 -4.74
CA ALA A 40 10.57 -5.64 -3.75
C ALA A 40 9.13 -5.37 -4.17
N HIS A 41 8.37 -6.45 -4.33
CA HIS A 41 6.98 -6.37 -4.74
C HIS A 41 6.08 -6.32 -3.50
N CYS A 42 5.24 -5.30 -3.42
CA CYS A 42 4.23 -5.14 -2.38
C CYS A 42 3.08 -4.29 -2.91
N ASN A 43 1.87 -4.86 -2.88
CA ASN A 43 0.68 -4.27 -3.47
C ASN A 43 -0.07 -3.29 -2.55
N TYR A 44 0.27 -3.24 -1.26
CA TYR A 44 -0.44 -2.40 -0.28
C TYR A 44 0.54 -1.47 0.40
N THR A 45 0.28 -0.17 0.34
CA THR A 45 1.23 0.86 0.78
C THR A 45 1.47 0.82 2.28
N GLN A 46 0.42 0.61 3.08
CA GLN A 46 0.56 0.50 4.54
C GLN A 46 1.35 -0.75 4.95
N TRP A 47 1.16 -1.88 4.25
CA TRP A 47 1.95 -3.09 4.48
C TRP A 47 3.41 -2.89 4.07
N ARG A 48 3.66 -2.25 2.92
CA ARG A 48 5.00 -1.84 2.50
C ARG A 48 5.67 -0.99 3.58
N ASP A 49 4.98 0.02 4.12
CA ASP A 49 5.55 0.92 5.12
C ASP A 49 5.93 0.15 6.41
N GLN A 50 5.12 -0.82 6.83
CA GLN A 50 5.48 -1.74 7.93
C GLN A 50 6.69 -2.63 7.60
N LEU A 51 6.81 -3.10 6.36
CA LEU A 51 7.98 -3.87 5.92
C LEU A 51 9.24 -3.00 5.86
N MET A 52 9.11 -1.72 5.50
CA MET A 52 10.21 -0.77 5.49
C MET A 52 10.74 -0.52 6.91
N GLU A 53 9.86 -0.39 7.90
CA GLU A 53 10.23 -0.27 9.31
C GLU A 53 10.96 -1.54 9.79
N GLN A 54 10.39 -2.73 9.52
CA GLN A 54 11.04 -3.99 9.88
C GLN A 54 12.39 -4.18 9.19
N LEU A 55 12.52 -3.76 7.92
CA LEU A 55 13.80 -3.83 7.20
C LEU A 55 14.85 -2.95 7.87
N ALA A 56 14.48 -1.76 8.33
CA ALA A 56 15.40 -0.87 9.05
C ALA A 56 15.88 -1.46 10.39
N GLU A 57 15.09 -2.31 11.04
CA GLU A 57 15.49 -3.00 12.27
C GLU A 57 16.47 -4.16 12.02
N VAL A 58 16.30 -4.89 10.92
CA VAL A 58 17.11 -6.09 10.63
C VAL A 58 18.36 -5.81 9.78
N CYS A 59 18.40 -4.68 9.09
CA CYS A 59 19.49 -4.32 8.20
C CYS A 59 20.58 -3.53 8.93
N ALA A 60 21.83 -3.96 8.78
CA ALA A 60 22.97 -3.32 9.44
C ALA A 60 23.41 -1.99 8.79
N VAL A 61 22.95 -1.71 7.56
CA VAL A 61 23.29 -0.50 6.81
C VAL A 61 22.15 0.51 6.82
N GLU A 62 22.49 1.80 6.83
CA GLU A 62 21.52 2.88 6.73
C GLU A 62 20.97 2.98 5.30
N ILE A 63 19.68 2.69 5.15
CA ILE A 63 18.98 2.77 3.88
C ILE A 63 18.26 4.12 3.81
N LEU A 64 18.61 4.95 2.83
CA LEU A 64 17.99 6.26 2.61
C LEU A 64 16.62 6.10 1.93
N PRO A 65 15.48 6.41 2.60
CA PRO A 65 14.16 6.31 2.00
C PRO A 65 13.85 7.55 1.14
N ILE A 66 13.37 7.32 -0.08
CA ILE A 66 13.01 8.35 -1.06
C ILE A 66 11.59 8.09 -1.57
N GLY A 67 10.62 8.80 -0.99
CA GLY A 67 9.24 8.81 -1.47
C GLY A 67 9.08 9.69 -2.71
N LEU A 68 8.48 9.15 -3.76
CA LEU A 68 8.10 9.90 -4.96
C LEU A 68 6.78 10.66 -4.75
N THR A 69 6.63 11.78 -5.44
CA THR A 69 5.38 12.56 -5.46
C THR A 69 4.68 12.44 -6.81
N PRO A 70 3.38 12.77 -6.88
CA PRO A 70 2.62 12.65 -8.14
C PRO A 70 3.19 13.45 -9.32
N GLU A 71 3.92 14.53 -9.04
CA GLU A 71 4.49 15.47 -10.01
C GLU A 71 5.92 15.13 -10.45
N VAL A 72 6.52 14.05 -9.93
CA VAL A 72 7.89 13.67 -10.30
C VAL A 72 7.97 13.29 -11.78
N THR A 73 8.92 13.91 -12.49
CA THR A 73 9.15 13.67 -13.93
C THR A 73 10.53 13.09 -14.24
N GLN A 74 11.47 13.12 -13.30
CA GLN A 74 12.85 12.67 -13.51
C GLN A 74 13.36 11.86 -12.32
N LEU A 75 13.34 10.52 -12.45
CA LEU A 75 13.68 9.60 -11.35
C LEU A 75 15.13 9.79 -10.88
N TYR A 76 16.09 9.71 -11.81
CA TYR A 76 17.52 9.88 -11.51
C TYR A 76 17.80 11.18 -10.75
N ARG A 77 17.27 12.30 -11.26
CA ARG A 77 17.50 13.63 -10.67
C ARG A 77 16.88 13.74 -9.28
N THR A 78 15.72 13.13 -9.07
CA THR A 78 15.03 13.11 -7.76
C THR A 78 15.85 12.34 -6.73
N ILE A 79 16.36 11.17 -7.09
CA ILE A 79 17.25 10.37 -6.23
C ILE A 79 18.52 11.16 -5.91
N TYR A 80 19.18 11.69 -6.95
CA TYR A 80 20.42 12.44 -6.79
C TYR A 80 20.25 13.68 -5.90
N SER A 81 19.21 14.49 -6.13
CA SER A 81 18.97 15.70 -5.32
C SER A 81 18.63 15.38 -3.88
N LYS A 82 17.89 14.29 -3.63
CA LYS A 82 17.55 13.84 -2.28
C LYS A 82 18.81 13.48 -1.49
N ILE A 83 19.71 12.69 -2.09
CA ILE A 83 21.03 12.35 -1.51
C ILE A 83 21.80 13.63 -1.16
N GLN A 84 21.94 14.55 -2.11
CA GLN A 84 22.67 15.81 -1.89
C GLN A 84 22.04 16.65 -0.76
N SER A 85 20.71 16.70 -0.68
CA SER A 85 20.02 17.50 0.33
C SER A 85 20.07 16.92 1.74
N GLN A 86 20.08 15.59 1.89
CA GLN A 86 20.01 14.92 3.20
C GLN A 86 21.38 14.49 3.74
N LEU A 87 22.29 14.07 2.86
CA LEU A 87 23.59 13.54 3.24
C LEU A 87 24.76 14.46 2.82
N GLY A 88 24.48 15.51 2.04
CA GLY A 88 25.52 16.42 1.55
C GLY A 88 26.54 15.67 0.69
N GLN A 89 27.79 15.61 1.17
CA GLN A 89 28.87 14.88 0.51
C GLN A 89 29.10 13.47 1.05
N GLN A 90 28.36 13.05 2.08
CA GLN A 90 28.46 11.67 2.56
C GLN A 90 27.69 10.74 1.62
N PRO A 91 28.30 9.66 1.11
CA PRO A 91 27.58 8.70 0.28
C PRO A 91 26.57 7.92 1.13
N PRO A 92 25.37 7.63 0.62
CA PRO A 92 24.46 6.70 1.28
C PRO A 92 25.09 5.30 1.37
N GLN A 93 24.58 4.43 2.24
CA GLN A 93 24.97 3.02 2.27
C GLN A 93 24.01 2.16 1.44
N GLY A 94 22.72 2.52 1.43
CA GLY A 94 21.72 1.98 0.52
C GLY A 94 20.66 3.03 0.19
N ILE A 95 19.93 2.83 -0.90
CA ILE A 95 18.83 3.72 -1.32
C ILE A 95 17.56 2.88 -1.45
N MET A 96 16.44 3.41 -0.99
CA MET A 96 15.13 2.82 -1.18
C MET A 96 14.19 3.84 -1.80
N VAL A 97 13.49 3.47 -2.87
CA VAL A 97 12.53 4.33 -3.56
C VAL A 97 11.15 3.69 -3.53
N TYR A 98 10.14 4.48 -3.17
CA TYR A 98 8.73 4.07 -3.07
C TYR A 98 7.81 5.20 -3.57
N GLY A 99 6.52 4.92 -3.76
CA GLY A 99 5.56 5.91 -4.28
C GLY A 99 5.50 5.98 -5.80
N PHE A 100 5.94 4.95 -6.52
CA PHE A 100 5.76 4.88 -7.98
C PHE A 100 4.29 4.83 -8.38
N GLU A 101 3.46 4.27 -7.50
CA GLU A 101 2.02 4.09 -7.68
C GLU A 101 1.25 5.42 -7.79
N VAL A 102 1.76 6.49 -7.17
CA VAL A 102 1.13 7.82 -7.20
C VAL A 102 1.61 8.72 -8.32
N VAL A 103 2.66 8.33 -9.07
CA VAL A 103 3.23 9.14 -10.16
C VAL A 103 2.25 9.23 -11.33
N ARG A 104 1.88 10.46 -11.72
CA ARG A 104 0.88 10.70 -12.78
C ARG A 104 1.28 10.16 -14.15
N ASP A 105 2.54 10.38 -14.56
CA ASP A 105 3.09 9.91 -15.82
C ASP A 105 4.25 8.93 -15.59
N LEU A 106 3.92 7.79 -14.99
CA LEU A 106 4.88 6.73 -14.69
C LEU A 106 5.57 6.21 -15.95
N GLU A 107 4.85 6.08 -17.07
CA GLU A 107 5.42 5.63 -18.33
C GLU A 107 6.57 6.54 -18.78
N GLN A 108 6.34 7.85 -18.82
CA GLN A 108 7.36 8.79 -19.22
C GLN A 108 8.51 8.87 -18.22
N LEU A 109 8.21 8.84 -16.91
CA LEU A 109 9.22 8.81 -15.86
C LEU A 109 10.21 7.65 -16.08
N LEU A 110 9.67 6.45 -16.34
CA LEU A 110 10.46 5.24 -16.54
C LEU A 110 11.21 5.25 -17.88
N ARG A 111 10.60 5.74 -18.97
CA ARG A 111 11.30 5.94 -20.25
C ARG A 111 12.53 6.83 -20.11
N LEU A 112 12.39 7.94 -19.37
CA LEU A 112 13.49 8.87 -19.13
C LEU A 112 14.57 8.23 -18.23
N ALA A 113 14.17 7.51 -17.18
CA ALA A 113 15.10 6.77 -16.33
C ALA A 113 15.91 5.74 -17.12
N ASN A 114 15.27 5.00 -18.02
CA ASN A 114 15.93 4.01 -18.88
C ASN A 114 16.98 4.63 -19.79
N ARG A 115 16.72 5.83 -20.31
CA ARG A 115 17.65 6.55 -21.19
C ARG A 115 18.94 6.96 -20.48
N VAL A 116 18.86 7.27 -19.19
CA VAL A 116 20.01 7.67 -18.37
C VAL A 116 20.47 6.56 -17.42
N ARG A 117 20.09 5.30 -17.67
CA ARG A 117 20.40 4.18 -16.77
C ARG A 117 21.89 4.11 -16.43
N GLU A 118 22.80 4.34 -17.39
CA GLU A 118 24.25 4.29 -17.16
C GLU A 118 24.71 5.31 -16.11
N GLU A 119 23.99 6.42 -15.94
CA GLU A 119 24.27 7.39 -14.90
C GLU A 119 23.92 6.86 -13.50
N PHE A 120 22.93 5.98 -13.36
CA PHE A 120 22.68 5.29 -12.09
C PHE A 120 23.89 4.46 -11.69
N ARG A 121 24.42 3.65 -12.61
CA ARG A 121 25.57 2.78 -12.34
C ARG A 121 26.85 3.56 -12.03
N LYS A 122 27.07 4.69 -12.70
CA LYS A 122 28.25 5.55 -12.48
C LYS A 122 28.17 6.38 -11.21
N GLN A 123 26.96 6.75 -10.79
CA GLN A 123 26.77 7.71 -9.69
C GLN A 123 26.44 7.04 -8.37
N PHE A 124 25.69 5.93 -8.41
CA PHE A 124 25.21 5.21 -7.23
C PHE A 124 26.00 3.92 -7.05
N HIS A 125 27.06 3.97 -6.24
CA HIS A 125 27.91 2.82 -5.90
C HIS A 125 27.35 2.06 -4.70
N VAL A 126 26.04 1.86 -4.69
CA VAL A 126 25.25 1.34 -3.57
C VAL A 126 24.08 0.54 -4.12
N PRO A 127 23.49 -0.37 -3.31
CA PRO A 127 22.26 -1.03 -3.66
C PRO A 127 21.10 -0.04 -3.68
N VAL A 128 20.27 -0.17 -4.71
CA VAL A 128 19.04 0.60 -4.91
C VAL A 128 17.85 -0.36 -4.88
N LEU A 129 16.98 -0.18 -3.90
CA LEU A 129 15.74 -0.94 -3.74
C LEU A 129 14.56 -0.13 -4.30
N PHE A 130 13.80 -0.71 -5.24
CA PHE A 130 12.52 -0.17 -5.69
C PHE A 130 11.36 -0.99 -5.13
N TRP A 131 10.48 -0.35 -4.38
CA TRP A 131 9.18 -0.90 -4.01
C TRP A 131 8.19 -0.72 -5.15
N VAL A 132 7.58 -1.81 -5.59
CA VAL A 132 6.71 -1.84 -6.76
C VAL A 132 5.42 -2.63 -6.48
N ASP A 133 4.31 -2.17 -7.02
CA ASP A 133 3.10 -2.99 -7.18
C ASP A 133 3.13 -3.72 -8.55
N ASP A 134 2.13 -4.55 -8.82
CA ASP A 134 1.99 -5.27 -10.08
C ASP A 134 2.01 -4.34 -11.31
N ARG A 135 1.31 -3.19 -11.22
CA ARG A 135 1.16 -2.21 -12.30
C ARG A 135 2.51 -1.53 -12.60
N VAL A 136 3.20 -1.10 -11.56
CA VAL A 136 4.50 -0.43 -11.58
C VAL A 136 5.55 -1.37 -12.13
N TYR A 137 5.65 -2.59 -11.60
CA TYR A 137 6.64 -3.57 -12.08
C TYR A 137 6.41 -3.92 -13.55
N SER A 138 5.16 -4.14 -13.93
CA SER A 138 4.80 -4.35 -15.34
C SER A 138 5.19 -3.16 -16.24
N GLN A 139 5.05 -1.93 -15.73
CA GLN A 139 5.48 -0.74 -16.48
C GLN A 139 7.00 -0.65 -16.59
N PHE A 140 7.77 -1.02 -15.57
CA PHE A 140 9.23 -1.14 -15.67
C PHE A 140 9.64 -2.09 -16.79
N LEU A 141 9.04 -3.27 -16.86
CA LEU A 141 9.34 -4.27 -17.90
C LEU A 141 8.98 -3.80 -19.31
N ARG A 142 8.00 -2.89 -19.46
CA ARG A 142 7.61 -2.31 -20.75
C ARG A 142 8.42 -1.07 -21.15
N SER A 143 8.58 -0.12 -20.24
CA SER A 143 9.08 1.24 -20.53
C SER A 143 10.55 1.43 -20.16
N ALA A 144 11.08 0.60 -19.26
CA ALA A 144 12.44 0.71 -18.75
C ALA A 144 13.13 -0.66 -18.67
N ARG A 145 12.97 -1.47 -19.73
CA ARG A 145 13.45 -2.86 -19.77
C ARG A 145 14.95 -2.99 -19.51
N ASP A 146 15.77 -2.07 -20.02
CA ASP A 146 17.22 -2.13 -19.84
C ASP A 146 17.63 -1.82 -18.39
N LEU A 147 17.01 -0.80 -17.78
CA LEU A 147 17.19 -0.51 -16.36
C LEU A 147 16.69 -1.68 -15.51
N ALA A 148 15.51 -2.21 -15.80
CA ALA A 148 14.94 -3.35 -15.07
C ALA A 148 15.81 -4.61 -15.21
N SER A 149 16.51 -4.79 -16.32
CA SER A 149 17.44 -5.92 -16.54
C SER A 149 18.63 -5.96 -15.58
N TRP A 150 18.92 -4.85 -14.90
CA TRP A 150 19.95 -4.82 -13.85
C TRP A 150 19.42 -5.28 -12.49
N GLY A 151 18.09 -5.39 -12.37
CA GLY A 151 17.45 -5.98 -11.23
C GLY A 151 17.67 -7.48 -11.16
N THR A 152 17.42 -8.06 -9.99
CA THR A 152 17.17 -9.51 -9.89
C THR A 152 16.02 -9.89 -10.84
N GLY A 153 16.15 -11.00 -11.57
CA GLY A 153 15.22 -11.37 -12.65
C GLY A 153 13.74 -11.52 -12.25
N SER A 154 13.47 -11.61 -10.95
CA SER A 154 12.14 -11.47 -10.35
C SER A 154 12.21 -10.58 -9.09
N PRO A 155 11.13 -9.83 -8.76
CA PRO A 155 11.03 -9.14 -7.48
C PRO A 155 11.01 -10.13 -6.31
N LEU A 156 11.49 -9.68 -5.14
CA LEU A 156 11.17 -10.33 -3.87
C LEU A 156 9.69 -10.08 -3.57
N ASP A 157 8.88 -11.13 -3.61
CA ASP A 157 7.43 -11.04 -3.53
C ASP A 157 6.94 -11.09 -2.08
N PHE A 158 6.64 -9.91 -1.51
CA PHE A 158 6.06 -9.79 -0.17
C PHE A 158 4.56 -9.99 -0.24
N GLN A 159 4.16 -11.25 -0.29
CA GLN A 159 2.76 -11.63 -0.20
C GLN A 159 2.19 -11.24 1.18
N ILE A 160 0.88 -11.12 1.27
CA ILE A 160 0.18 -10.91 2.54
C ILE A 160 -0.79 -12.07 2.76
N SER A 161 -0.81 -12.62 3.97
CA SER A 161 -1.74 -13.69 4.34
C SER A 161 -3.18 -13.19 4.25
N SER A 162 -4.15 -14.10 4.07
CA SER A 162 -5.56 -13.69 4.10
C SER A 162 -5.97 -13.17 5.49
N ALA A 163 -5.34 -13.66 6.56
CA ALA A 163 -5.57 -13.17 7.92
C ALA A 163 -5.06 -11.72 8.08
N ASN A 164 -3.82 -11.45 7.69
CA ASN A 164 -3.23 -10.10 7.77
C ASN A 164 -3.91 -9.14 6.79
N LEU A 165 -4.38 -9.63 5.65
CA LEU A 165 -5.18 -8.83 4.71
C LEU A 165 -6.54 -8.45 5.32
N THR A 166 -7.17 -9.37 6.05
CA THR A 166 -8.41 -9.08 6.80
C THR A 166 -8.14 -8.06 7.91
N GLU A 167 -7.04 -8.21 8.65
CA GLU A 167 -6.63 -7.25 9.67
C GLU A 167 -6.30 -5.87 9.08
N PHE A 168 -5.62 -5.81 7.94
CA PHE A 168 -5.36 -4.58 7.21
C PHE A 168 -6.67 -3.88 6.81
N ILE A 169 -7.64 -4.61 6.25
CA ILE A 169 -8.96 -4.07 5.91
C ILE A 169 -9.65 -3.52 7.16
N GLN A 170 -9.58 -4.24 8.29
CA GLN A 170 -10.12 -3.77 9.57
C GLN A 170 -9.45 -2.46 10.00
N GLN A 171 -8.12 -2.38 9.99
CA GLN A 171 -7.39 -1.17 10.39
C GLN A 171 -7.72 0.04 9.50
N VAL A 172 -7.79 -0.15 8.18
CA VAL A 172 -8.13 0.92 7.23
C VAL A 172 -9.57 1.39 7.41
N THR A 173 -10.52 0.47 7.59
CA THR A 173 -11.92 0.83 7.83
C THR A 173 -12.09 1.54 9.17
N ASP A 174 -11.43 1.07 10.24
CA ASP A 174 -11.45 1.70 11.56
C ASP A 174 -10.91 3.13 11.55
N LEU A 175 -9.80 3.34 10.83
CA LEU A 175 -9.24 4.67 10.60
C LEU A 175 -10.24 5.55 9.85
N GLY A 176 -10.85 5.03 8.78
CA GLY A 176 -11.87 5.75 8.02
C GLY A 176 -13.05 6.17 8.89
N PHE A 177 -13.60 5.26 9.70
CA PHE A 177 -14.66 5.59 10.67
C PHE A 177 -14.22 6.68 11.65
N THR A 178 -13.01 6.55 12.21
CA THR A 178 -12.48 7.52 13.17
C THR A 178 -12.35 8.92 12.55
N GLN A 179 -11.89 9.01 11.31
CA GLN A 179 -11.79 10.28 10.58
C GLN A 179 -13.15 10.90 10.31
N VAL A 180 -14.10 10.11 9.80
CA VAL A 180 -15.46 10.58 9.53
C VAL A 180 -16.12 11.07 10.81
N LEU A 181 -15.93 10.39 11.93
CA LEU A 181 -16.42 10.81 13.25
C LEU A 181 -15.77 12.11 13.75
N ALA A 182 -14.45 12.23 13.63
CA ALA A 182 -13.72 13.42 14.03
C ALA A 182 -14.13 14.66 13.22
N ALA A 183 -14.50 14.46 11.95
CA ALA A 183 -15.02 15.48 11.06
C ALA A 183 -16.50 15.85 11.36
N GLY A 184 -17.09 15.26 12.40
CA GLY A 184 -18.50 15.46 12.76
C GLY A 184 -19.49 14.72 11.87
N GLY A 185 -19.05 13.68 11.16
CA GLY A 185 -19.87 12.83 10.27
C GLY A 185 -20.27 13.45 8.93
N PHE A 186 -20.42 14.77 8.91
CA PHE A 186 -21.06 15.48 7.81
C PHE A 186 -20.08 16.15 6.84
N ASP A 187 -18.81 16.29 7.22
CA ASP A 187 -17.77 16.85 6.34
C ASP A 187 -17.13 15.75 5.48
N HIS A 188 -17.40 15.78 4.17
CA HIS A 188 -16.81 14.90 3.17
C HIS A 188 -15.36 15.28 2.83
N GLY A 189 -14.81 16.33 3.44
CA GLY A 189 -13.46 16.83 3.22
C GLY A 189 -12.35 16.07 3.96
N GLN A 190 -12.66 15.35 5.06
CA GLN A 190 -11.70 14.51 5.79
C GLN A 190 -12.04 13.02 5.62
N ASN A 191 -11.71 12.51 4.44
CA ASN A 191 -11.80 11.09 4.11
C ASN A 191 -10.40 10.47 4.04
N LEU A 192 -10.35 9.13 4.01
CA LEU A 192 -9.17 8.39 3.63
C LEU A 192 -8.56 8.96 2.34
N SER A 193 -7.24 8.94 2.25
CA SER A 193 -6.56 9.35 1.02
C SER A 193 -6.95 8.44 -0.15
N ASN A 194 -6.85 8.96 -1.39
CA ASN A 194 -7.12 8.15 -2.59
C ASN A 194 -6.30 6.85 -2.65
N GLN A 195 -5.08 6.88 -2.11
CA GLN A 195 -4.23 5.68 -2.02
C GLN A 195 -4.78 4.66 -1.03
N GLN A 196 -5.20 5.09 0.16
CA GLN A 196 -5.82 4.18 1.14
C GLN A 196 -7.12 3.56 0.61
N LEU A 197 -7.92 4.33 -0.14
CA LEU A 197 -9.11 3.81 -0.82
C LEU A 197 -8.77 2.83 -1.95
N ALA A 198 -7.69 3.08 -2.70
CA ALA A 198 -7.20 2.15 -3.71
C ALA A 198 -6.72 0.83 -3.08
N ASP A 199 -5.91 0.91 -2.03
CA ASP A 199 -5.41 -0.26 -1.30
C ASP A 199 -6.56 -1.06 -0.67
N LEU A 200 -7.57 -0.39 -0.11
CA LEU A 200 -8.76 -1.04 0.44
C LEU A 200 -9.53 -1.80 -0.64
N ARG A 201 -9.78 -1.18 -1.81
CA ARG A 201 -10.45 -1.83 -2.94
C ARG A 201 -9.68 -3.06 -3.40
N GLN A 202 -8.36 -2.94 -3.55
CA GLN A 202 -7.52 -4.04 -3.99
C GLN A 202 -7.49 -5.18 -2.96
N ALA A 203 -7.33 -4.87 -1.68
CA ALA A 203 -7.34 -5.85 -0.60
C ALA A 203 -8.65 -6.65 -0.56
N TRP A 204 -9.78 -5.96 -0.72
CA TRP A 204 -11.08 -6.61 -0.75
C TRP A 204 -11.27 -7.50 -1.98
N GLN A 205 -10.87 -7.04 -3.16
CA GLN A 205 -10.87 -7.85 -4.39
C GLN A 205 -9.98 -9.10 -4.27
N ASP A 206 -8.80 -8.97 -3.65
CA ASP A 206 -7.89 -10.09 -3.46
C ASP A 206 -8.47 -11.14 -2.51
N LEU A 207 -9.15 -10.75 -1.42
CA LEU A 207 -9.87 -11.70 -0.58
C LEU A 207 -11.00 -12.40 -1.33
N GLN A 208 -11.75 -11.68 -2.18
CA GLN A 208 -12.79 -12.25 -3.02
C GLN A 208 -12.22 -13.29 -4.01
N HIS A 209 -11.11 -12.97 -4.69
CA HIS A 209 -10.40 -13.91 -5.57
C HIS A 209 -9.89 -15.15 -4.83
N ARG A 210 -9.42 -14.97 -3.59
CA ARG A 210 -9.02 -16.05 -2.69
C ARG A 210 -10.19 -16.82 -2.08
N GLN A 211 -11.44 -16.44 -2.41
CA GLN A 211 -12.67 -17.03 -1.88
C GLN A 211 -12.80 -16.94 -0.35
N VAL A 212 -12.16 -15.95 0.26
CA VAL A 212 -12.26 -15.66 1.69
C VAL A 212 -13.42 -14.70 1.91
N ARG A 213 -14.40 -15.11 2.72
CA ARG A 213 -15.51 -14.24 3.12
C ARG A 213 -15.11 -13.42 4.33
N LEU A 214 -15.33 -12.11 4.24
CA LEU A 214 -15.24 -11.23 5.40
C LEU A 214 -16.38 -11.54 6.38
N ALA A 215 -16.16 -11.20 7.65
CA ALA A 215 -17.27 -11.13 8.59
C ALA A 215 -18.27 -10.05 8.10
N PRO A 216 -19.59 -10.26 8.25
CA PRO A 216 -20.58 -9.35 7.65
C PRO A 216 -20.45 -7.89 8.10
N ASP A 217 -20.03 -7.67 9.33
CA ASP A 217 -19.79 -6.33 9.91
C ASP A 217 -18.56 -5.65 9.29
N LEU A 218 -17.51 -6.41 9.01
CA LEU A 218 -16.34 -5.91 8.29
C LEU A 218 -16.66 -5.66 6.81
N GLU A 219 -17.46 -6.52 6.17
CA GLU A 219 -17.97 -6.28 4.81
C GLU A 219 -18.79 -4.98 4.76
N ALA A 220 -19.72 -4.79 5.69
CA ALA A 220 -20.52 -3.57 5.79
C ALA A 220 -19.65 -2.32 6.03
N SER A 221 -18.56 -2.47 6.79
CA SER A 221 -17.57 -1.41 7.03
C SER A 221 -16.79 -1.04 5.77
N VAL A 222 -16.37 -2.02 4.96
CA VAL A 222 -15.71 -1.77 3.67
C VAL A 222 -16.65 -1.00 2.74
N GLU A 223 -17.88 -1.49 2.56
CA GLU A 223 -18.89 -0.87 1.71
C GLU A 223 -19.18 0.58 2.13
N PHE A 224 -19.23 0.86 3.43
CA PHE A 224 -19.42 2.22 3.95
C PHE A 224 -18.29 3.15 3.51
N ILE A 225 -17.04 2.73 3.76
CA ILE A 225 -15.86 3.53 3.47
C ILE A 225 -15.68 3.76 1.97
N LEU A 226 -15.94 2.74 1.15
CA LEU A 226 -15.92 2.86 -0.31
C LEU A 226 -17.05 3.77 -0.82
N GLY A 227 -18.24 3.72 -0.20
CA GLY A 227 -19.35 4.59 -0.53
C GLY A 227 -19.13 6.06 -0.16
N ARG A 228 -18.28 6.34 0.84
CA ARG A 228 -17.86 7.71 1.20
C ARG A 228 -16.64 8.21 0.46
N GLY A 229 -15.86 7.30 -0.13
CA GLY A 229 -14.71 7.67 -0.94
C GLY A 229 -15.14 8.62 -2.06
N ILE A 230 -14.41 9.71 -2.28
CA ILE A 230 -14.73 10.63 -3.38
C ILE A 230 -14.41 9.92 -4.69
N PRO A 231 -15.36 9.69 -5.61
CA PRO A 231 -15.06 8.97 -6.84
C PRO A 231 -15.00 9.91 -8.05
N ASP A 232 -14.28 9.44 -9.07
CA ASP A 232 -14.49 9.83 -10.46
C ASP A 232 -15.88 9.33 -11.01
N ASP A 233 -16.61 8.50 -10.24
CA ASP A 233 -17.91 7.88 -10.54
C ASP A 233 -18.88 7.86 -9.33
N LEU A 234 -19.78 8.85 -9.26
CA LEU A 234 -20.78 9.01 -8.19
C LEU A 234 -21.70 7.79 -8.02
N LYS A 235 -22.00 7.08 -9.11
CA LYS A 235 -22.96 5.97 -9.08
C LYS A 235 -22.41 4.79 -8.28
N GLN A 236 -21.13 4.48 -8.50
CA GLN A 236 -20.47 3.40 -7.77
C GLN A 236 -20.43 3.66 -6.26
N CYS A 237 -20.24 4.91 -5.84
CA CYS A 237 -20.27 5.27 -4.43
C CYS A 237 -21.66 5.13 -3.81
N GLN A 238 -22.71 5.52 -4.53
CA GLN A 238 -24.09 5.28 -4.09
C GLN A 238 -24.38 3.79 -3.94
N GLU A 239 -23.93 2.96 -4.87
CA GLU A 239 -24.10 1.50 -4.82
C GLU A 239 -23.41 0.90 -3.57
N HIS A 240 -22.15 1.27 -3.30
CA HIS A 240 -21.42 0.86 -2.10
C HIS A 240 -22.10 1.32 -0.81
N TYR A 241 -22.54 2.59 -0.76
CA TYR A 241 -23.20 3.13 0.42
C TYR A 241 -24.53 2.44 0.71
N GLN A 242 -25.36 2.24 -0.31
CA GLN A 242 -26.63 1.53 -0.19
C GLN A 242 -26.41 0.09 0.25
N ARG A 243 -25.38 -0.58 -0.28
CA ARG A 243 -25.02 -1.95 0.11
C ARG A 243 -24.58 -2.04 1.57
N SER A 244 -23.83 -1.06 2.06
CA SER A 244 -23.46 -0.96 3.47
C SER A 244 -24.70 -0.90 4.37
N ILE A 245 -25.67 -0.04 4.03
CA ILE A 245 -26.92 0.10 4.79
C ILE A 245 -27.67 -1.23 4.87
N GLU A 246 -27.83 -1.93 3.75
CA GLU A 246 -28.49 -3.24 3.71
C GLU A 246 -27.82 -4.26 4.64
N LEU A 247 -26.49 -4.35 4.59
CA LEU A 247 -25.73 -5.27 5.42
C LEU A 247 -25.87 -4.95 6.92
N TRP A 248 -25.81 -3.66 7.29
CA TRP A 248 -26.04 -3.24 8.67
C TRP A 248 -27.48 -3.52 9.13
N GLU A 249 -28.49 -3.27 8.29
CA GLU A 249 -29.88 -3.59 8.60
C GLU A 249 -30.11 -5.09 8.81
N ASP A 250 -29.54 -5.95 7.96
CA ASP A 250 -29.65 -7.41 8.06
C ASP A 250 -28.95 -7.95 9.32
N LEU A 251 -27.76 -7.42 9.64
CA LEU A 251 -27.03 -7.75 10.85
C LEU A 251 -27.83 -7.46 12.12
N LEU A 252 -28.54 -6.33 12.16
CA LEU A 252 -29.39 -5.95 13.29
C LEU A 252 -30.58 -6.87 13.48
N ARG A 253 -31.17 -7.34 12.39
CA ARG A 253 -32.30 -8.29 12.45
C ARG A 253 -31.82 -9.65 12.94
N ALA A 254 -30.62 -10.07 12.53
CA ALA A 254 -30.06 -11.37 12.88
C ALA A 254 -29.46 -11.40 14.31
N TYR A 255 -28.84 -10.30 14.75
CA TYR A 255 -28.12 -10.20 16.02
C TYR A 255 -28.39 -8.85 16.69
N PRO A 256 -29.40 -8.73 17.57
CA PRO A 256 -29.55 -7.57 18.46
C PRO A 256 -28.41 -7.58 19.50
N SER A 257 -27.24 -7.10 19.11
CA SER A 257 -26.00 -7.17 19.91
C SER A 257 -26.00 -6.18 21.09
N PRO A 258 -25.41 -6.54 22.25
CA PRO A 258 -25.04 -5.62 23.32
C PRO A 258 -23.66 -4.96 23.14
N ASP A 259 -22.95 -5.19 22.02
CA ASP A 259 -21.64 -4.55 21.74
C ASP A 259 -21.80 -3.05 21.40
N PRO A 260 -21.30 -2.14 22.25
CA PRO A 260 -21.44 -0.69 22.06
C PRO A 260 -20.75 -0.17 20.81
N TRP A 261 -19.64 -0.81 20.36
CA TRP A 261 -18.89 -0.35 19.20
C TRP A 261 -19.58 -0.69 17.89
N LEU A 262 -20.20 -1.88 17.81
CA LEU A 262 -21.05 -2.27 16.68
C LEU A 262 -22.34 -1.44 16.64
N ASP A 263 -22.99 -1.18 17.78
CA ASP A 263 -24.19 -0.34 17.85
C ASP A 263 -23.91 1.13 17.45
N PHE A 264 -22.72 1.63 17.77
CA PHE A 264 -22.30 2.97 17.42
C PHE A 264 -22.05 3.15 15.92
N ARG A 265 -21.26 2.27 15.28
CA ARG A 265 -21.07 2.32 13.81
C ARG A 265 -22.41 2.22 13.10
N ARG A 266 -23.29 1.36 13.60
CA ARG A 266 -24.66 1.18 13.15
C ARG A 266 -25.49 2.47 13.21
N ARG A 267 -25.56 3.18 14.34
CA ARG A 267 -26.32 4.45 14.43
C ARG A 267 -25.76 5.50 13.50
N PHE A 268 -24.44 5.57 13.41
CA PHE A 268 -23.77 6.54 12.57
C PHE A 268 -24.07 6.34 11.08
N VAL A 269 -23.98 5.12 10.55
CA VAL A 269 -24.25 4.84 9.12
C VAL A 269 -25.73 5.06 8.77
N VAL A 270 -26.65 4.73 9.68
CA VAL A 270 -28.09 4.91 9.46
C VAL A 270 -28.53 6.38 9.63
N GLU A 271 -27.95 7.12 10.58
CA GLU A 271 -28.21 8.56 10.74
C GLU A 271 -27.61 9.39 9.59
N ASP A 272 -26.47 8.96 9.02
CA ASP A 272 -25.84 9.57 7.84
C ASP A 272 -26.71 9.42 6.57
N ARG A 273 -27.50 8.33 6.47
CA ARG A 273 -28.52 8.12 5.40
C ARG A 273 -29.59 9.21 5.37
N GLU A 274 -30.02 9.72 6.54
CA GLU A 274 -31.05 10.76 6.60
C GLU A 274 -30.56 12.09 6.00
N ILE A 275 -29.24 12.29 5.88
CA ILE A 275 -28.64 13.52 5.36
C ILE A 275 -28.32 13.43 3.88
N VAL A 276 -27.90 12.26 3.37
CA VAL A 276 -27.78 12.04 1.92
C VAL A 276 -29.15 12.18 1.24
N ALA A 277 -30.23 11.72 1.90
CA ALA A 277 -31.61 11.92 1.44
C ALA A 277 -32.12 13.37 1.54
N LEU A 278 -31.41 14.27 2.23
CA LEU A 278 -31.71 15.71 2.32
C LEU A 278 -30.91 16.54 1.30
N LEU A 279 -29.97 15.92 0.58
CA LEU A 279 -29.13 16.56 -0.45
C LEU A 279 -29.57 16.23 -1.89
N ASP A 280 -30.54 15.31 -2.05
CA ASP A 280 -31.35 15.11 -3.27
C ASP A 280 -32.63 15.98 -3.26
#